data_AF-C5KP60-F1
#
_entry.id   AF-C5KP60-F1
#
_cell.length_a   1.000
_cell.length_b   1.000
_cell.length_c   1.000
_cell.angle_alpha   90.00
_cell.angle_beta   90.00
_cell.angle_gamma   90.00
#
_symmetry.space_group_name_H-M   'P 1'
#
loop_
_entity.id
_entity.type
_entity.pdbx_description
1 polymer ?
#
loop_
_entity_poly.entity_id
_entity_poly.type
_entity_poly.pdbx_seq_one_letter_code
_entity_poly.pdbx_strand_id
1 'polypeptide(L)'
;MKTIQRFPHYKVLRGARRTLPLRIGVKECGGLLDHLAEELVTSLPQLKELFNDGNPGLNHALVNDYERGCGGIMPHTDGPAYYPVVMIISLGSATVVQFGKSADDQKAQVLLPARSLLIFNDEAYHEYLHSIPFNDTSIDAQWADGRDLGDSIVTDGVLHRGGRLSITLRRALVPFEQLARTE
;
A
#
# COMPACT_ATOMS: atom_id res chain seq x y z
N MET A 1 -22.76 25.77 -10.60
CA MET A 1 -22.42 24.62 -11.46
C MET A 1 -21.01 24.20 -11.09
N LYS A 2 -20.82 23.09 -10.36
CA LYS A 2 -19.48 22.66 -9.90
C LYS A 2 -18.71 22.13 -11.11
N THR A 3 -17.64 22.82 -11.48
CA THR A 3 -16.75 22.45 -12.58
C THR A 3 -16.04 21.15 -12.21
N ILE A 4 -16.38 20.06 -12.89
CA ILE A 4 -15.62 18.82 -12.83
C ILE A 4 -14.33 19.08 -13.62
N GLN A 5 -13.22 19.35 -12.93
CA GLN A 5 -11.90 19.36 -13.54
C GLN A 5 -11.52 17.91 -13.88
N ARG A 6 -11.52 17.58 -15.17
CA ARG A 6 -10.91 16.35 -15.68
C ARG A 6 -9.40 16.57 -15.74
N PHE A 7 -8.64 15.77 -15.02
CA PHE A 7 -7.19 15.71 -15.16
C PHE A 7 -6.83 14.89 -16.41
N PRO A 8 -6.24 15.49 -17.45
CA PRO A 8 -5.68 14.73 -18.56
C PRO A 8 -4.40 14.05 -18.09
N HIS A 9 -4.07 12.89 -18.66
CA HIS A 9 -2.90 12.05 -18.39
C HIS A 9 -3.07 10.97 -17.31
N TYR A 10 -4.02 10.06 -17.50
CA TYR A 10 -3.85 8.68 -17.03
C TYR A 10 -3.44 7.81 -18.23
N LYS A 11 -2.36 7.03 -18.08
CA LYS A 11 -1.97 6.01 -19.07
C LYS A 11 -2.17 4.65 -18.40
N VAL A 12 -3.33 4.04 -18.62
CA VAL A 12 -3.54 2.63 -18.25
C VAL A 12 -2.71 1.78 -19.19
N LEU A 13 -1.75 1.10 -18.62
CA LEU A 13 -0.82 0.26 -19.31
C LEU A 13 -1.11 -1.17 -18.73
N ARG A 14 -1.52 -2.17 -19.55
CA ARG A 14 -1.86 -3.58 -19.18
C ARG A 14 -0.66 -4.56 -19.13
N GLY A 15 -0.36 -5.24 -18.03
CA GLY A 15 0.67 -6.29 -17.94
C GLY A 15 1.62 -6.08 -16.76
N ALA A 16 1.26 -6.53 -15.55
CA ALA A 16 1.91 -6.26 -14.26
C ALA A 16 2.61 -4.90 -14.22
N ARG A 17 1.84 -3.84 -14.51
CA ARG A 17 2.42 -2.51 -14.64
C ARG A 17 2.28 -1.86 -13.28
N ARG A 18 3.40 -1.39 -12.70
CA ARG A 18 3.36 -0.15 -11.91
C ARG A 18 2.58 0.80 -12.79
N THR A 19 1.27 0.93 -12.56
CA THR A 19 0.48 2.00 -13.16
C THR A 19 1.32 3.21 -12.87
N LEU A 20 1.71 3.96 -13.90
CA LEU A 20 2.40 5.22 -13.72
C LEU A 20 1.74 5.87 -12.52
N PRO A 21 2.49 6.02 -11.42
CA PRO A 21 1.89 6.07 -10.12
C PRO A 21 0.83 7.17 -10.19
N LEU A 22 -0.40 6.89 -9.76
CA LEU A 22 -1.34 7.96 -9.49
C LEU A 22 -0.73 8.70 -8.29
N ARG A 23 0.31 9.46 -8.58
CA ARG A 23 1.06 10.30 -7.68
C ARG A 23 0.21 11.54 -7.61
N ILE A 24 -0.74 11.50 -6.71
CA ILE A 24 -1.47 12.69 -6.36
C ILE A 24 -0.48 13.55 -5.57
N GLY A 25 0.25 14.40 -6.30
CA GLY A 25 1.04 15.48 -5.71
C GLY A 25 0.08 16.47 -5.05
N VAL A 26 0.23 16.66 -3.75
CA VAL A 26 -0.82 17.17 -2.84
C VAL A 26 -1.15 18.66 -2.98
N LYS A 27 -0.67 19.34 -4.02
CA LYS A 27 -1.06 20.73 -4.20
C LYS A 27 -2.57 20.91 -4.50
N GLU A 28 -3.25 19.90 -5.04
CA GLU A 28 -4.66 20.01 -5.48
C GLU A 28 -5.62 18.96 -4.89
N CYS A 29 -5.16 18.09 -4.00
CA CYS A 29 -5.99 17.05 -3.36
C CYS A 29 -5.92 17.02 -1.83
N GLY A 30 -5.38 18.07 -1.19
CA GLY A 30 -5.25 18.16 0.27
C GLY A 30 -6.50 17.67 1.00
N GLY A 31 -7.67 18.20 0.64
CA GLY A 31 -8.93 17.82 1.29
C GLY A 31 -9.32 16.35 1.21
N LEU A 32 -8.87 15.57 0.21
CA LEU A 32 -9.20 14.13 0.15
C LEU A 32 -8.32 13.32 1.11
N LEU A 33 -7.02 13.62 1.16
CA LEU A 33 -6.10 12.92 2.08
C LEU A 33 -6.32 13.37 3.51
N ASP A 34 -6.65 14.63 3.73
CA ASP A 34 -7.06 15.16 5.04
C ASP A 34 -8.32 14.44 5.53
N HIS A 35 -9.36 14.35 4.69
CA HIS A 35 -10.59 13.64 5.05
C HIS A 35 -10.36 12.14 5.28
N LEU A 36 -9.50 11.50 4.46
CA LEU A 36 -9.14 10.09 4.68
C LEU A 36 -8.39 9.91 6.00
N ALA A 37 -7.47 10.81 6.34
CA ALA A 37 -6.77 10.78 7.62
C ALA A 37 -7.75 10.98 8.79
N GLU A 38 -8.67 11.93 8.69
CA GLU A 38 -9.74 12.14 9.67
C GLU A 38 -10.61 10.89 9.86
N GLU A 39 -11.03 10.25 8.78
CA GLU A 39 -11.85 9.04 8.82
C GLU A 39 -11.09 7.85 9.44
N LEU A 40 -9.80 7.72 9.11
CA LEU A 40 -8.92 6.71 9.70
C LEU A 40 -8.75 6.92 11.21
N VAL A 41 -8.52 8.16 11.66
CA VAL A 41 -8.41 8.46 13.10
C VAL A 41 -9.76 8.28 13.80
N THR A 42 -10.87 8.64 13.15
CA THR A 42 -12.21 8.45 13.70
C THR A 42 -12.53 6.98 13.89
N SER A 43 -12.20 6.15 12.89
CA SER A 43 -12.43 4.70 12.91
C SER A 43 -11.43 3.96 13.82
N LEU A 44 -10.20 4.46 13.91
CA LEU A 44 -9.09 3.87 14.65
C LEU A 44 -8.40 4.96 15.51
N PRO A 45 -8.98 5.33 16.66
CA PRO A 45 -8.46 6.43 17.49
C PRO A 45 -7.00 6.26 17.92
N GLN A 46 -6.52 5.03 18.01
CA GLN A 46 -5.11 4.71 18.28
C GLN A 46 -4.14 5.26 17.23
N LEU A 47 -4.61 5.58 16.01
CA LEU A 47 -3.78 6.19 14.98
C LEU A 47 -3.54 7.68 15.22
N LYS A 48 -4.25 8.31 16.15
CA LYS A 48 -4.11 9.74 16.45
C LYS A 48 -2.66 10.14 16.79
N GLU A 49 -1.94 9.27 17.50
CA GLU A 49 -0.52 9.48 17.83
C GLU A 49 0.36 9.55 16.57
N LEU A 50 -0.02 8.85 15.50
CA LEU A 50 0.68 8.90 14.21
C LEU A 50 0.41 10.19 13.42
N PHE A 51 -0.57 11.00 13.85
CA PHE A 51 -1.06 12.22 13.17
C PHE A 51 -1.07 13.46 14.09
N ASN A 52 -0.23 13.50 15.13
CA ASN A 52 -0.23 14.58 16.14
C ASN A 52 0.07 16.00 15.59
N ASP A 53 -0.14 17.05 16.41
CA ASP A 53 -0.14 18.47 16.00
C ASP A 53 1.19 19.00 15.39
N GLY A 54 2.30 18.23 15.47
CA GLY A 54 3.57 18.52 14.76
C GLY A 54 3.71 17.78 13.42
N ASN A 55 2.69 17.01 13.04
CA ASN A 55 2.65 16.10 11.91
C ASN A 55 1.45 16.48 11.02
N PRO A 56 1.65 17.18 9.88
CA PRO A 56 0.60 17.72 9.01
C PRO A 56 -0.19 16.64 8.23
N GLY A 57 -0.29 15.41 8.75
CA GLY A 57 -1.09 14.36 8.16
C GLY A 57 -0.46 13.67 6.95
N LEU A 58 -1.29 12.91 6.24
CA LEU A 58 -0.93 12.25 4.98
C LEU A 58 -0.85 13.28 3.86
N ASN A 59 0.26 13.27 3.12
CA ASN A 59 0.46 14.19 1.99
C ASN A 59 1.02 13.48 0.75
N HIS A 60 0.95 12.16 0.70
CA HIS A 60 1.33 11.37 -0.46
C HIS A 60 0.52 10.08 -0.51
N ALA A 61 0.02 9.75 -1.72
CA ALA A 61 -0.63 8.50 -2.01
C ALA A 61 -0.05 7.89 -3.29
N LEU A 62 0.20 6.58 -3.25
CA LEU A 62 0.63 5.77 -4.38
C LEU A 62 -0.42 4.68 -4.63
N VAL A 63 -0.99 4.66 -5.82
CA VAL A 63 -1.89 3.58 -6.25
C VAL A 63 -1.09 2.55 -7.05
N ASN A 64 -1.17 1.29 -6.64
CA ASN A 64 -0.60 0.15 -7.34
C ASN A 64 -1.73 -0.76 -7.85
N ASP A 65 -1.58 -1.27 -9.07
CA ASP A 65 -2.46 -2.25 -9.71
C ASP A 65 -1.68 -3.54 -9.97
N TYR A 66 -2.22 -4.65 -9.46
CA TYR A 66 -1.62 -5.98 -9.56
C TYR A 66 -2.56 -6.89 -10.33
N GLU A 67 -1.99 -7.59 -11.30
CA GLU A 67 -2.76 -8.50 -12.12
C GLU A 67 -3.10 -9.79 -11.39
N ARG A 68 -4.12 -10.47 -11.92
CA ARG A 68 -4.56 -11.75 -11.40
C ARG A 68 -3.47 -12.81 -11.58
N GLY A 69 -3.15 -13.51 -10.49
CA GLY A 69 -2.16 -14.61 -10.47
C GLY A 69 -0.70 -14.19 -10.76
N CYS A 70 -0.46 -12.98 -11.25
CA CYS A 70 0.87 -12.44 -11.54
C CYS A 70 0.98 -10.96 -11.16
N GLY A 71 2.09 -10.58 -10.55
CA GLY A 71 2.34 -9.19 -10.16
C GLY A 71 2.74 -9.08 -8.71
N GLY A 72 3.99 -8.69 -8.50
CA GLY A 72 4.58 -8.52 -7.19
C GLY A 72 5.42 -7.26 -7.12
N ILE A 73 6.06 -7.04 -5.99
CA ILE A 73 7.10 -6.02 -5.84
C ILE A 73 8.29 -6.71 -5.21
N MET A 74 9.46 -6.52 -5.82
CA MET A 74 10.73 -7.02 -5.29
C MET A 74 11.00 -6.44 -3.88
N PRO A 75 11.79 -7.13 -3.05
CA PRO A 75 12.22 -6.60 -1.76
C PRO A 75 12.82 -5.19 -1.88
N HIS A 76 12.24 -4.22 -1.16
CA HIS A 76 12.67 -2.82 -1.19
C HIS A 76 12.34 -2.12 0.14
N THR A 77 12.86 -0.89 0.28
CA THR A 77 12.44 0.06 1.33
C THR A 77 11.81 1.28 0.67
N ASP A 78 11.02 2.03 1.44
CA ASP A 78 10.40 3.28 1.00
C ASP A 78 11.40 4.47 0.96
N GLY A 79 12.55 4.30 1.60
CA GLY A 79 13.62 5.29 1.62
C GLY A 79 13.39 6.45 2.61
N PRO A 80 14.36 7.37 2.72
CA PRO A 80 14.35 8.43 3.75
C PRO A 80 13.46 9.63 3.40
N ALA A 81 12.81 9.62 2.23
CA ALA A 81 11.98 10.73 1.76
C ALA A 81 10.61 10.81 2.46
N TYR A 82 10.25 9.79 3.23
CA TYR A 82 8.99 9.70 3.95
C TYR A 82 9.23 9.63 5.47
N TYR A 83 8.25 10.13 6.23
CA TYR A 83 8.14 9.84 7.66
C TYR A 83 7.97 8.32 7.84
N PRO A 84 8.58 7.68 8.85
CA PRO A 84 8.72 6.22 8.95
C PRO A 84 7.43 5.51 9.40
N VAL A 85 6.33 5.82 8.74
CA VAL A 85 5.01 5.20 8.92
C VAL A 85 4.41 5.03 7.53
N VAL A 86 4.06 3.78 7.21
CA VAL A 86 3.44 3.42 5.94
C VAL A 86 2.09 2.80 6.21
N MET A 87 1.08 3.22 5.45
CA MET A 87 -0.26 2.67 5.50
C MET A 87 -0.64 2.13 4.13
N ILE A 88 -1.10 0.88 4.06
CA ILE A 88 -1.48 0.23 2.80
C ILE A 88 -2.92 -0.25 2.91
N ILE A 89 -3.81 0.36 2.12
CA ILE A 89 -5.17 -0.12 1.94
C ILE A 89 -5.16 -1.15 0.81
N SER A 90 -5.63 -2.36 1.09
CA SER A 90 -5.74 -3.46 0.11
C SER A 90 -7.16 -3.58 -0.40
N LEU A 91 -7.35 -3.66 -1.72
CA LEU A 91 -8.67 -3.72 -2.36
C LEU A 91 -8.71 -4.83 -3.43
N GLY A 92 -9.91 -5.38 -3.66
CA GLY A 92 -10.17 -6.37 -4.71
C GLY A 92 -9.79 -7.80 -4.33
N SER A 93 -8.54 -8.03 -3.93
CA SER A 93 -7.99 -9.38 -3.71
C SER A 93 -6.98 -9.40 -2.57
N ALA A 94 -6.97 -10.49 -1.81
CA ALA A 94 -5.99 -10.74 -0.77
C ALA A 94 -4.58 -11.03 -1.32
N THR A 95 -3.54 -10.62 -0.58
CA THR A 95 -2.14 -10.92 -0.90
C THR A 95 -1.34 -11.18 0.38
N VAL A 96 -0.13 -11.71 0.25
CA VAL A 96 0.85 -11.75 1.34
C VAL A 96 1.88 -10.64 1.12
N VAL A 97 2.20 -9.90 2.18
CA VAL A 97 3.38 -9.05 2.26
C VAL A 97 4.44 -9.77 3.08
N GLN A 98 5.67 -9.79 2.57
CA GLN A 98 6.80 -10.46 3.21
C GLN A 98 7.79 -9.40 3.69
N PHE A 99 8.30 -9.58 4.91
CA PHE A 99 9.31 -8.73 5.51
C PHE A 99 10.59 -9.53 5.75
N GLY A 100 11.73 -8.96 5.38
CA GLY A 100 13.02 -9.63 5.43
C GLY A 100 14.20 -8.68 5.55
N LYS A 101 15.31 -9.12 6.15
CA LYS A 101 16.53 -8.29 6.23
C LYS A 101 17.35 -8.32 4.93
N SER A 102 17.09 -9.28 4.06
CA SER A 102 17.64 -9.37 2.70
C SER A 102 16.61 -10.00 1.76
N ALA A 103 16.91 -10.03 0.46
CA ALA A 103 16.01 -10.64 -0.53
C ALA A 103 15.81 -12.15 -0.31
N ASP A 104 16.80 -12.81 0.31
CA ASP A 104 16.79 -14.26 0.55
C ASP A 104 16.33 -14.63 1.97
N ASP A 105 16.14 -13.64 2.85
CA ASP A 105 15.82 -13.85 4.27
C ASP A 105 14.42 -13.35 4.60
N GLN A 106 13.42 -14.23 4.51
CA GLN A 106 12.05 -13.92 4.92
C GLN A 106 11.86 -14.17 6.40
N LYS A 107 11.71 -13.09 7.18
CA LYS A 107 11.54 -13.14 8.63
C LYS A 107 10.08 -13.17 9.05
N ALA A 108 9.21 -12.49 8.32
CA ALA A 108 7.80 -12.43 8.62
C ALA A 108 6.96 -12.37 7.35
N GLN A 109 5.74 -12.92 7.43
CA GLN A 109 4.74 -12.85 6.37
C GLN A 109 3.42 -12.39 6.99
N VAL A 110 2.73 -11.50 6.30
CA VAL A 110 1.45 -10.95 6.74
C VAL A 110 0.44 -11.13 5.62
N LEU A 111 -0.63 -11.90 5.88
CA LEU A 111 -1.78 -11.95 5.00
C LEU A 111 -2.52 -10.61 5.07
N LEU A 112 -2.72 -9.99 3.92
CA LEU A 112 -3.57 -8.81 3.74
C LEU A 112 -4.86 -9.23 3.05
N PRO A 113 -5.98 -9.37 3.78
CA PRO A 113 -7.30 -9.57 3.19
C PRO A 113 -7.69 -8.42 2.25
N ALA A 114 -8.68 -8.64 1.40
CA ALA A 114 -9.33 -7.54 0.71
C ALA A 114 -10.00 -6.59 1.72
N ARG A 115 -10.04 -5.29 1.40
CA ARG A 115 -10.60 -4.23 2.26
C ARG A 115 -9.93 -4.14 3.63
N SER A 116 -8.64 -4.48 3.70
CA SER A 116 -7.82 -4.38 4.90
C SER A 116 -6.89 -3.18 4.86
N LEU A 117 -6.45 -2.75 6.05
CA LEU A 117 -5.42 -1.74 6.25
C LEU A 117 -4.22 -2.39 6.94
N LEU A 118 -3.05 -2.34 6.30
CA LEU A 118 -1.77 -2.64 6.94
C LEU A 118 -1.11 -1.33 7.36
N ILE A 119 -0.56 -1.29 8.56
CA ILE A 119 0.28 -0.19 9.04
C ILE A 119 1.58 -0.79 9.54
N PHE A 120 2.71 -0.23 9.11
CA PHE A 120 4.02 -0.59 9.64
C PHE A 120 4.90 0.65 9.81
N ASN A 121 5.76 0.61 10.82
CA ASN A 121 6.61 1.69 11.30
C ASN A 121 7.88 1.12 11.98
N ASP A 122 8.68 2.00 12.59
CA ASP A 122 9.83 1.65 13.44
C ASP A 122 10.80 0.65 12.76
N GLU A 123 11.14 -0.45 13.42
CA GLU A 123 12.06 -1.46 12.89
C GLU A 123 11.60 -2.01 11.53
N ALA A 124 10.29 -2.25 11.35
CA ALA A 124 9.75 -2.77 10.10
C ALA A 124 9.93 -1.78 8.92
N TYR A 125 10.00 -0.48 9.19
CA TYR A 125 10.29 0.53 8.18
C TYR A 125 11.79 0.67 7.91
N HIS A 126 12.62 0.64 8.95
CA HIS A 126 14.04 0.96 8.86
C HIS A 126 14.94 -0.23 8.56
N GLU A 127 14.64 -1.41 9.10
CA GLU A 127 15.52 -2.58 9.06
C GLU A 127 15.06 -3.68 8.09
N TYR A 128 13.81 -3.64 7.65
CA TYR A 128 13.23 -4.69 6.83
C TYR A 128 12.91 -4.21 5.42
N LEU A 129 13.35 -5.00 4.45
CA LEU A 129 12.80 -4.96 3.11
C LEU A 129 11.40 -5.55 3.15
N HIS A 130 10.49 -4.96 2.38
CA HIS A 130 9.17 -5.54 2.16
C HIS A 130 8.95 -5.88 0.69
N SER A 131 8.21 -6.95 0.45
CA SER A 131 7.91 -7.45 -0.88
C SER A 131 6.51 -8.04 -0.97
N ILE A 132 6.04 -8.18 -2.21
CA ILE A 132 4.85 -8.96 -2.54
C ILE A 132 5.31 -10.01 -3.55
N PRO A 133 5.10 -11.32 -3.30
CA PRO A 133 5.43 -12.37 -4.27
C PRO A 133 4.80 -12.11 -5.64
N PHE A 134 5.53 -12.48 -6.69
CA PHE A 134 5.02 -12.31 -8.05
C PHE A 134 3.94 -13.32 -8.41
N ASN A 135 3.95 -14.50 -7.78
CA ASN A 135 3.06 -15.61 -8.06
C ASN A 135 2.19 -15.92 -6.84
N ASP A 136 1.33 -16.93 -6.98
CA ASP A 136 0.57 -17.50 -5.87
C ASP A 136 1.50 -17.92 -4.73
N THR A 137 0.99 -17.78 -3.50
CA THR A 137 1.81 -17.87 -2.29
C THR A 137 1.28 -18.97 -1.39
N SER A 138 2.14 -19.89 -0.97
CA SER A 138 1.80 -20.85 0.08
C SER A 138 1.50 -20.10 1.38
N ILE A 139 0.38 -20.41 2.00
CA ILE A 139 -0.04 -19.85 3.28
C ILE A 139 -0.55 -20.97 4.17
N ASP A 140 -0.52 -20.74 5.47
CA ASP A 140 -1.34 -21.53 6.36
C ASP A 140 -2.81 -21.19 6.10
N ALA A 141 -3.64 -22.19 5.78
CA ALA A 141 -5.04 -22.00 5.44
C ALA A 141 -5.80 -21.29 6.58
N GLN A 142 -5.40 -21.50 7.84
CA GLN A 142 -6.03 -20.87 9.00
C GLN A 142 -5.91 -19.34 8.98
N TRP A 143 -4.94 -18.78 8.26
CA TRP A 143 -4.79 -17.32 8.12
C TRP A 143 -5.98 -16.70 7.38
N ALA A 144 -6.60 -17.47 6.49
CA ALA A 144 -7.72 -17.04 5.66
C ALA A 144 -9.10 -17.21 6.32
N ASP A 145 -9.18 -17.94 7.44
CA ASP A 145 -10.45 -18.29 8.07
C ASP A 145 -11.22 -17.05 8.56
N GLY A 146 -12.46 -16.92 8.08
CA GLY A 146 -13.34 -15.80 8.40
C GLY A 146 -12.85 -14.44 7.87
N ARG A 147 -11.83 -14.43 7.01
CA ARG A 147 -11.31 -13.21 6.37
C ARG A 147 -11.98 -12.98 5.03
N ASP A 148 -12.07 -11.70 4.68
CA ASP A 148 -12.54 -11.29 3.38
C ASP A 148 -11.40 -11.38 2.35
N LEU A 149 -11.39 -12.44 1.54
CA LEU A 149 -10.32 -12.66 0.56
C LEU A 149 -10.55 -11.90 -0.77
N GLY A 150 -11.72 -11.28 -0.92
CA GLY A 150 -12.15 -10.71 -2.20
C GLY A 150 -12.12 -11.75 -3.33
N ASP A 151 -11.46 -11.42 -4.43
CA ASP A 151 -11.36 -12.28 -5.61
C ASP A 151 -10.31 -13.40 -5.46
N SER A 152 -9.64 -13.52 -4.31
CA SER A 152 -8.67 -14.58 -4.03
C SER A 152 -9.36 -15.87 -3.56
N ILE A 153 -8.73 -17.00 -3.83
CA ILE A 153 -9.18 -18.33 -3.39
C ILE A 153 -8.00 -19.03 -2.71
N VAL A 154 -8.27 -19.79 -1.65
CA VAL A 154 -7.27 -20.65 -1.02
C VAL A 154 -7.63 -22.09 -1.30
N THR A 155 -6.74 -22.82 -1.97
CA THR A 155 -6.88 -24.25 -2.27
C THR A 155 -5.56 -24.93 -1.96
N ASP A 156 -5.60 -26.06 -1.24
CA ASP A 156 -4.42 -26.86 -0.88
C ASP A 156 -3.28 -26.07 -0.21
N GLY A 157 -3.64 -25.10 0.65
CA GLY A 157 -2.67 -24.25 1.34
C GLY A 157 -1.99 -23.21 0.44
N VAL A 158 -2.54 -22.93 -0.74
CA VAL A 158 -2.03 -21.92 -1.67
C VAL A 158 -3.05 -20.82 -1.85
N LEU A 159 -2.62 -19.58 -1.65
CA LEU A 159 -3.39 -18.38 -1.95
C LEU A 159 -3.26 -18.05 -3.43
N HIS A 160 -4.34 -18.29 -4.19
CA HIS A 160 -4.50 -17.89 -5.58
C HIS A 160 -5.07 -16.48 -5.65
N ARG A 161 -4.31 -15.54 -6.21
CA ARG A 161 -4.68 -14.11 -6.18
C ARG A 161 -5.56 -13.70 -7.35
N GLY A 162 -6.56 -12.86 -7.06
CA GLY A 162 -7.33 -12.10 -8.03
C GLY A 162 -6.63 -10.82 -8.50
N GLY A 163 -7.36 -9.95 -9.20
CA GLY A 163 -6.86 -8.59 -9.48
C GLY A 163 -6.90 -7.74 -8.21
N ARG A 164 -5.82 -7.03 -7.89
CA ARG A 164 -5.68 -6.28 -6.64
C ARG A 164 -5.30 -4.84 -6.92
N LEU A 165 -5.96 -3.91 -6.23
CA LEU A 165 -5.50 -2.53 -6.10
C LEU A 165 -4.97 -2.31 -4.69
N SER A 166 -3.94 -1.48 -4.55
CA SER A 166 -3.59 -0.94 -3.24
C SER A 166 -3.33 0.54 -3.27
N ILE A 167 -3.69 1.21 -2.18
CA ILE A 167 -3.38 2.62 -1.95
C ILE A 167 -2.39 2.69 -0.80
N THR A 168 -1.15 3.06 -1.10
CA THR A 168 -0.09 3.28 -0.12
C THR A 168 -0.08 4.76 0.26
N LEU A 169 -0.42 5.06 1.52
CA LEU A 169 -0.51 6.40 2.08
C LEU A 169 0.70 6.67 2.96
N ARG A 170 1.31 7.84 2.77
CA ARG A 170 2.55 8.26 3.44
C ARG A 170 2.54 9.74 3.72
N ARG A 171 3.43 10.16 4.61
CA ARG A 171 3.88 11.54 4.73
C ARG A 171 5.24 11.69 4.07
N ALA A 172 5.31 12.35 2.94
CA ALA A 172 6.52 12.86 2.35
C ALA A 172 7.11 14.01 3.20
N LEU A 173 8.42 13.96 3.39
CA LEU A 173 9.23 14.98 4.08
C LEU A 173 9.90 15.95 3.10
N VAL A 174 9.87 15.62 1.80
CA VAL A 174 10.46 16.41 0.73
C VAL A 174 9.37 16.83 -0.27
N PRO A 175 9.60 17.90 -1.05
CA PRO A 175 8.70 18.29 -2.14
C PRO A 175 8.48 17.16 -3.13
N PHE A 176 7.30 17.18 -3.76
CA PHE A 176 6.85 16.17 -4.69
C PHE A 176 7.83 15.91 -5.85
N GLU A 177 8.46 16.96 -6.36
CA GLU A 177 9.42 16.91 -7.47
C GLU A 177 10.68 16.11 -7.13
N GLN A 178 10.99 15.98 -5.84
CA GLN A 178 12.15 15.23 -5.35
C GLN A 178 11.81 13.74 -5.15
N LEU A 179 10.56 13.39 -4.83
CA LEU A 179 10.11 11.99 -4.70
C LEU A 179 10.25 11.21 -6.00
N ALA A 180 10.12 11.88 -7.15
CA ALA A 180 10.22 11.22 -8.45
C ALA A 180 11.65 10.83 -8.85
N ARG A 181 12.68 11.30 -8.12
CA ARG A 181 14.11 11.10 -8.46
C ARG A 181 14.81 10.05 -7.57
N THR A 182 14.12 9.52 -6.56
CA THR A 182 14.70 8.69 -5.49
C THR A 182 14.25 7.23 -5.52
N GLU A 183 13.45 6.80 -6.52
CA GLU A 183 12.92 5.43 -6.66
C GLU A 183 13.33 4.78 -7.98
#